data_AF-A0A2T5G6F6-F1
#
_entry.id   AF-A0A2T5G6F6-F1
#
_cell.length_a   1.000
_cell.length_b   1.000
_cell.length_c   1.000
_cell.angle_alpha   90.00
_cell.angle_beta   90.00
_cell.angle_gamma   90.00
#
_symmetry.space_group_name_H-M   'P 1'
#
loop_
_entity.id
_entity.type
_entity.pdbx_description
1 polymer ?
#
loop_
_entity_poly.entity_id
_entity_poly.type
_entity_poly.pdbx_seq_one_letter_code
_entity_poly.pdbx_strand_id
1 'polypeptide(L)'
;MLTREERHALQGINLSAKQIIWGATGGAIESATPVVRETFLRQLGEWLGFQGEVFHAMSKLGLYPAYDLKTLLQSDVKLAQETLGAREA
;
A
#
# COMPACT_ATOMS: atom_id res chain seq x y z
N MET A 1 -6.04 21.72 4.47
CA MET A 1 -6.82 20.59 3.88
C MET A 1 -6.20 20.29 2.53
N LEU A 2 -5.90 19.03 2.24
CA LEU A 2 -5.22 18.66 0.99
C LEU A 2 -6.14 18.83 -0.23
N THR A 3 -5.56 19.23 -1.35
CA THR A 3 -6.20 19.26 -2.66
C THR A 3 -6.48 17.84 -3.15
N ARG A 4 -7.35 17.70 -4.15
CA ARG A 4 -7.64 16.41 -4.78
C ARG A 4 -6.38 15.80 -5.42
N GLU A 5 -5.54 16.62 -6.04
CA GLU A 5 -4.31 16.18 -6.68
C GLU A 5 -3.30 15.67 -5.66
N GLU A 6 -3.12 16.39 -4.54
CA GLU A 6 -2.23 15.95 -3.44
C GLU A 6 -2.67 14.61 -2.85
N ARG A 7 -3.98 14.39 -2.69
CA ARG A 7 -4.52 13.10 -2.23
C ARG A 7 -4.22 11.97 -3.21
N HIS A 8 -4.42 12.21 -4.50
CA HIS A 8 -4.11 11.23 -5.54
C HIS A 8 -2.62 10.94 -5.64
N ALA A 9 -1.76 11.95 -5.49
CA ALA A 9 -0.32 11.76 -5.47
C ALA A 9 0.13 10.86 -4.31
N LEU A 10 -0.39 11.08 -3.10
CA LEU A 10 -0.11 10.24 -1.94
C LEU A 10 -0.59 8.80 -2.12
N GLN A 11 -1.78 8.61 -2.70
CA GLN A 11 -2.28 7.28 -3.06
C GLN A 11 -1.39 6.59 -4.10
N GLY A 12 -0.93 7.34 -5.11
CA GLY A 12 0.02 6.86 -6.11
C GLY A 12 1.34 6.42 -5.50
N ILE A 13 1.91 7.21 -4.58
CA ILE A 13 3.14 6.87 -3.85
C ILE A 13 2.96 5.56 -3.07
N ASN A 14 1.86 5.40 -2.34
CA ASN A 14 1.58 4.18 -1.59
C ASN A 14 1.41 2.96 -2.51
N LEU A 15 0.79 3.12 -3.68
CA LEU A 15 0.65 2.05 -4.66
C LEU A 15 2.01 1.64 -5.24
N SER A 16 2.83 2.61 -5.65
CA SER A 16 4.19 2.35 -6.17
C SER A 16 5.07 1.66 -5.13
N ALA A 17 5.00 2.07 -3.86
CA ALA A 17 5.73 1.42 -2.77
C ALA A 17 5.36 -0.07 -2.66
N LYS A 18 4.07 -0.40 -2.72
CA LYS A 18 3.61 -1.80 -2.72
C LYS A 18 4.13 -2.58 -3.92
N GLN A 19 4.09 -2.00 -5.12
CA GLN A 19 4.59 -2.66 -6.33
C GLN A 19 6.09 -2.99 -6.23
N ILE A 20 6.90 -2.06 -5.70
CA ILE A 20 8.33 -2.27 -5.49
C ILE A 20 8.57 -3.40 -4.47
N ILE A 21 7.81 -3.44 -3.37
CA ILE A 21 7.89 -4.52 -2.37
C ILE A 21 7.62 -5.89 -3.02
N TRP A 22 6.57 -6.00 -3.82
CA TRP A 22 6.26 -7.25 -4.54
C TRP A 22 7.37 -7.65 -5.51
N GLY A 23 7.87 -6.69 -6.30
CA GLY A 23 8.96 -6.94 -7.24
C GLY A 23 10.26 -7.38 -6.57
N ALA A 24 10.64 -6.73 -5.46
CA ALA A 24 11.83 -7.10 -4.69
C ALA A 24 11.70 -8.51 -4.07
N THR A 25 10.49 -8.87 -3.62
CA THR A 25 10.21 -10.22 -3.12
C THR A 25 10.39 -11.28 -4.21
N GLY A 26 9.81 -11.04 -5.39
CA GLY A 26 10.00 -11.91 -6.57
C GLY A 26 11.48 -12.05 -6.95
N GLY A 27 12.19 -10.94 -7.04
CA GLY A 27 13.63 -10.92 -7.31
C GLY A 27 14.43 -11.72 -6.28
N ALA A 28 14.11 -11.65 -4.99
CA ALA A 28 14.81 -12.40 -3.95
C ALA A 28 14.63 -13.92 -4.08
N ILE A 29 13.42 -14.37 -4.43
CA ILE A 29 13.10 -15.80 -4.55
C ILE A 29 13.63 -16.41 -5.86
N GLU A 30 13.63 -15.64 -6.96
CA GLU A 30 14.06 -16.09 -8.28
C GLU A 30 15.58 -16.01 -8.47
N SER A 31 16.26 -15.23 -7.64
CA SER A 31 17.72 -15.09 -7.71
C SER A 31 18.42 -16.36 -7.23
N ALA A 32 19.17 -16.99 -8.16
CA ALA A 32 20.09 -18.07 -7.84
C ALA A 32 21.38 -17.56 -7.14
N THR A 33 21.76 -16.30 -7.39
CA THR A 33 22.99 -15.71 -6.86
C THR A 33 22.78 -15.15 -5.43
N PRO A 34 23.54 -15.60 -4.41
CA PRO A 34 23.36 -15.17 -3.03
C PRO A 34 23.43 -13.65 -2.82
N VAL A 35 24.41 -12.97 -3.42
CA VAL A 35 24.57 -11.51 -3.28
C VAL A 35 23.38 -10.73 -3.84
N VAL A 36 22.74 -11.24 -4.90
CA VAL A 36 21.56 -10.60 -5.51
C VAL A 36 20.36 -10.78 -4.59
N ARG A 37 20.17 -11.99 -4.04
CA ARG A 37 19.13 -12.25 -3.04
C ARG A 37 19.29 -11.35 -1.81
N GLU A 38 20.49 -11.26 -1.25
CA GLU A 38 20.78 -10.41 -0.08
C GLU A 38 20.51 -8.93 -0.37
N THR A 39 20.84 -8.47 -1.59
CA THR A 39 20.55 -7.10 -2.02
C THR A 39 19.04 -6.84 -2.04
N PHE A 40 18.26 -7.75 -2.62
CA PHE A 40 16.80 -7.63 -2.62
C PHE A 40 16.20 -7.68 -1.21
N LEU A 41 16.71 -8.53 -0.32
CA LEU A 41 16.25 -8.61 1.07
C LEU A 41 16.52 -7.31 1.84
N ARG A 42 17.69 -6.70 1.66
CA ARG A 42 18.01 -5.39 2.26
C ARG A 42 17.07 -4.30 1.72
N GLN A 43 16.93 -4.23 0.39
CA GLN A 43 16.01 -3.28 -0.24
C GLN A 43 14.58 -3.48 0.24
N LEU A 44 14.10 -4.72 0.34
CA LEU A 44 12.77 -5.04 0.85
C LEU A 44 12.54 -4.44 2.25
N GLY A 45 13.52 -4.57 3.15
CA GLY A 45 13.46 -3.95 4.48
C GLY A 45 13.33 -2.43 4.42
N GLU A 46 14.13 -1.77 3.59
CA GLU A 46 14.08 -0.31 3.37
C GLU A 46 12.73 0.13 2.79
N TRP A 47 12.20 -0.60 1.80
CA TRP A 47 10.92 -0.31 1.16
C TRP A 47 9.73 -0.52 2.09
N LEU A 48 9.76 -1.55 2.92
CA LEU A 48 8.76 -1.77 3.97
C LEU A 48 8.75 -0.62 4.99
N GLY A 49 9.93 -0.15 5.39
CA GLY A 49 10.07 1.04 6.25
C GLY A 49 9.43 2.28 5.61
N PHE A 50 9.82 2.59 4.37
CA PHE A 50 9.25 3.71 3.62
C PHE A 50 7.73 3.62 3.46
N GLN A 51 7.20 2.44 3.13
CA GLN A 51 5.76 2.23 3.00
C GLN A 51 5.02 2.48 4.32
N GLY A 52 5.62 2.09 5.46
CA GLY A 52 5.12 2.41 6.79
C GLY A 52 5.06 3.92 7.07
N GLU A 53 6.08 4.67 6.67
CA GLU A 53 6.11 6.13 6.83
C GLU A 53 5.03 6.83 5.99
N VAL A 54 4.86 6.42 4.73
CA VAL A 54 3.79 6.93 3.85
C VAL A 54 2.43 6.67 4.47
N PHE A 55 2.21 5.46 4.99
CA PHE A 55 0.96 5.07 5.60
C PHE A 55 0.65 5.89 6.88
N HIS A 56 1.67 6.10 7.72
CA HIS A 56 1.55 6.96 8.91
C HIS A 56 1.22 8.40 8.55
N ALA A 57 1.89 8.96 7.52
CA ALA A 57 1.60 10.30 7.02
C ALA A 57 0.16 10.40 6.49
N MET A 58 -0.29 9.43 5.69
CA MET A 58 -1.67 9.37 5.18
C MET A 58 -2.69 9.30 6.31
N SER A 59 -2.41 8.56 7.39
CA SER A 59 -3.29 8.48 8.56
C SER A 59 -3.39 9.81 9.31
N LYS A 60 -2.25 10.48 9.56
CA LYS A 60 -2.21 11.83 10.16
C LYS A 60 -2.99 12.87 9.35
N LEU A 61 -3.01 12.72 8.02
CA LEU A 61 -3.71 13.61 7.10
C LEU A 61 -5.21 13.24 6.93
N GLY A 62 -5.70 12.22 7.65
CA GLY A 62 -7.09 11.76 7.58
C GLY A 62 -7.43 11.04 6.28
N LEU A 63 -6.43 10.57 5.53
CA LEU A 63 -6.60 9.90 4.23
C LEU A 63 -6.72 8.39 4.36
N TYR A 64 -6.30 7.82 5.48
CA TYR A 64 -6.39 6.39 5.72
C TYR A 64 -6.65 6.12 7.21
N PRO A 65 -7.81 5.55 7.59
CA PRO A 65 -8.16 5.27 8.98
C PRO A 65 -7.45 4.01 9.49
N ALA A 66 -6.12 3.95 9.33
CA ALA A 66 -5.25 2.83 9.64
C ALA A 66 -5.52 2.17 11.00
N TYR A 67 -5.78 3.00 12.01
CA TYR A 67 -5.92 2.60 13.40
C TYR A 67 -7.39 2.56 13.87
N ASP A 68 -8.34 2.91 13.00
CA ASP A 68 -9.78 2.85 13.30
C ASP A 68 -10.40 1.65 12.57
N LEU A 69 -10.31 0.49 13.24
CA LEU A 69 -10.84 -0.78 12.74
C LEU A 69 -12.33 -0.69 12.36
N LYS A 70 -13.13 0.05 13.12
CA LYS A 70 -14.55 0.18 12.85
C LYS A 70 -14.77 0.87 11.51
N THR A 71 -14.08 1.99 11.29
CA THR A 71 -14.17 2.73 10.03
C THR A 71 -13.66 1.88 8.85
N LEU A 72 -12.56 1.14 9.03
CA LEU A 72 -12.05 0.23 8.00
C LEU A 72 -13.09 -0.83 7.59
N LEU A 73 -13.67 -1.53 8.56
CA LEU A 73 -14.67 -2.56 8.28
C LEU A 73 -15.93 -1.99 7.63
N GLN A 74 -16.37 -0.80 8.04
CA GLN A 74 -17.51 -0.13 7.43
C GLN A 74 -17.25 0.26 5.98
N SER A 75 -16.04 0.75 5.67
CA SER A 75 -15.59 1.03 4.30
C SER A 75 -15.58 -0.24 3.46
N ASP A 76 -15.09 -1.36 3.99
CA ASP A 76 -15.04 -2.63 3.28
C ASP A 76 -16.45 -3.20 2.99
N VAL A 77 -17.35 -3.16 3.98
CA VAL A 77 -18.75 -3.57 3.79
C VAL A 77 -19.44 -2.72 2.73
N LYS A 78 -19.25 -1.40 2.78
CA LYS A 78 -19.81 -0.48 1.78
C LYS A 78 -19.30 -0.79 0.38
N LEU A 79 -17.99 -0.95 0.21
CA LEU A 79 -17.39 -1.28 -1.09
C LEU A 79 -17.91 -2.62 -1.63
N ALA A 80 -18.05 -3.63 -0.77
CA ALA A 80 -18.61 -4.93 -1.15
C ALA A 80 -20.06 -4.80 -1.62
N GLN A 81 -20.89 -4.05 -0.91
CA GLN A 81 -22.29 -3.79 -1.30
C GLN A 81 -22.38 -3.05 -2.63
N GLU A 82 -21.59 -2.00 -2.83
CA GLU A 82 -21.52 -1.25 -4.10
C GLU A 82 -21.11 -2.16 -5.26
N THR A 83 -20.11 -3.02 -5.03
CA THR A 83 -19.63 -3.97 -6.05
C THR A 83 -20.68 -5.04 -6.38
N LEU A 84 -21.38 -5.56 -5.38
CA LEU A 84 -22.45 -6.55 -5.60
C LEU A 84 -23.63 -5.93 -6.35
N GLY A 85 -24.10 -4.76 -5.93
CA GLY A 85 -25.18 -4.05 -6.60
C GLY A 85 -24.85 -3.65 -8.04
N ALA A 86 -23.60 -3.26 -8.32
CA ALA A 86 -23.14 -2.93 -9.68
C ALA A 86 -23.07 -4.15 -10.63
N ARG A 87 -23.06 -5.38 -10.10
CA ARG A 87 -23.09 -6.61 -10.92
C ARG A 87 -24.52 -7.08 -11.23
N GLU A 88 -25.50 -6.58 -10.49
CA GLU A 88 -26.92 -6.89 -10.65
C GLU A 88 -27.68 -5.87 -11.52
N ALA A 89 -27.03 -4.74 -11.87
CA ALA A 89 -27.55 -3.68 -12.75
C ALA A 89 -27.06 -3.85 -14.20
#